data_AF-A0A367Q454-F1
#
_entry.id   AF-A0A367Q454-F1
#
_cell.length_a   1.000
_cell.length_b   1.000
_cell.length_c   1.000
_cell.angle_alpha   90.00
_cell.angle_beta   90.00
_cell.angle_gamma   90.00
#
_symmetry.space_group_name_H-M   'P 1'
#
loop_
_entity.id
_entity.type
_entity.pdbx_description
1 polymer ?
#
loop_
_entity_poly.entity_id
_entity_poly.type
_entity_poly.pdbx_seq_one_letter_code
_entity_poly.pdbx_strand_id
1 'polypeptide(L)'
;MGAYYRRMQSRMGAPKAITATAHKLARIFYRLWTSGEHYTDPGIDVYEQQYRDRILKNLKIKAQAFGLELIPISTPTECVS
;
A
#
# COMPACT_ATOMS: atom_id res chain seq x y z
N MET A 1 -1.08 -12.19 1.04
CA MET A 1 -1.40 -11.81 -0.37
C MET A 1 -2.91 -11.68 -0.67
N GLY A 2 -3.81 -12.39 0.01
CA GLY A 2 -5.26 -12.30 -0.25
C GLY A 2 -5.84 -10.87 -0.16
N ALA A 3 -5.36 -10.04 0.76
CA ALA A 3 -5.77 -8.63 0.86
C ALA A 3 -5.43 -7.79 -0.39
N TYR A 4 -4.28 -8.06 -1.02
CA TYR A 4 -3.88 -7.40 -2.27
C TYR A 4 -4.81 -7.79 -3.42
N TYR A 5 -5.10 -9.10 -3.55
CA TYR A 5 -6.04 -9.60 -4.55
C TYR A 5 -7.42 -8.96 -4.39
N ARG A 6 -8.00 -8.98 -3.18
CA ARG A 6 -9.33 -8.39 -2.91
C ARG A 6 -9.41 -6.91 -3.29
N ARG A 7 -8.38 -6.13 -2.98
CA ARG A 7 -8.30 -4.70 -3.36
C ARG A 7 -8.19 -4.49 -4.87
N MET A 8 -7.39 -5.32 -5.55
CA MET A 8 -7.24 -5.23 -7.00
C MET A 8 -8.51 -5.68 -7.72
N GLN A 9 -9.19 -6.68 -7.17
CA GLN A 9 -10.48 -7.17 -7.66
C GLN A 9 -11.56 -6.09 -7.54
N SER A 10 -11.68 -5.43 -6.39
CA SER A 10 -12.66 -4.35 -6.21
C SER A 10 -12.40 -3.13 -7.11
N ARG A 11 -11.13 -2.86 -7.43
CA ARG A 11 -10.75 -1.71 -8.25
C ARG A 11 -10.81 -1.95 -9.77
N MET A 12 -10.48 -3.16 -10.23
CA MET A 12 -10.23 -3.42 -11.67
C MET A 12 -10.83 -4.74 -12.19
N GLY A 13 -11.54 -5.49 -11.36
CA GLY A 13 -12.14 -6.77 -11.70
C GLY A 13 -11.19 -7.97 -11.55
N ALA A 14 -11.76 -9.17 -11.57
CA ALA A 14 -11.05 -10.42 -11.28
C ALA A 14 -9.90 -10.73 -12.26
N PRO A 15 -10.05 -10.62 -13.60
CA PRO A 15 -8.97 -10.99 -14.52
C PRO A 15 -7.69 -10.16 -14.29
N LYS A 16 -7.84 -8.84 -14.15
CA LYS A 16 -6.70 -7.93 -13.90
C LYS A 16 -6.10 -8.15 -12.51
N ALA A 17 -6.92 -8.50 -11.52
CA ALA A 17 -6.45 -8.79 -10.16
C ALA A 17 -5.61 -10.07 -10.09
N ILE A 18 -6.00 -11.12 -10.83
CA ILE A 18 -5.24 -12.39 -10.90
C ILE A 18 -3.87 -12.12 -11.50
N THR A 19 -3.79 -11.47 -12.67
CA THR A 19 -2.52 -11.17 -13.34
C THR A 19 -1.60 -10.31 -12.48
N ALA A 20 -2.13 -9.26 -11.84
CA ALA A 20 -1.35 -8.42 -10.94
C ALA A 20 -0.82 -9.21 -9.72
N THR A 21 -1.60 -10.14 -9.19
CA THR A 21 -1.20 -10.98 -8.06
C THR A 21 -0.12 -11.98 -8.48
N ALA A 22 -0.28 -12.62 -9.64
CA ALA A 22 0.73 -13.52 -10.20
C ALA A 22 2.06 -12.79 -10.45
N HIS A 23 2.01 -11.60 -11.06
CA HIS A 23 3.22 -10.79 -11.29
C HIS A 23 3.91 -10.40 -9.97
N LYS A 24 3.14 -10.03 -8.94
CA LYS A 24 3.69 -9.73 -7.61
C LYS A 24 4.40 -10.95 -7.00
N LEU A 25 3.80 -12.13 -7.12
CA LEU A 25 4.43 -13.39 -6.67
C LEU A 25 5.70 -13.68 -7.45
N ALA A 26 5.66 -13.62 -8.79
CA ALA A 26 6.82 -13.86 -9.64
C ALA A 26 8.00 -12.95 -9.29
N ARG A 27 7.74 -11.67 -8.97
CA ARG A 27 8.79 -10.72 -8.55
C ARG A 27 9.40 -11.08 -7.20
N ILE A 28 8.59 -11.56 -6.25
CA ILE A 28 9.09 -12.03 -4.95
C ILE A 28 9.97 -13.26 -5.15
N PHE A 29 9.47 -14.26 -5.88
CA PHE A 29 10.23 -15.47 -6.22
C PHE A 29 11.53 -15.15 -6.93
N TYR A 30 11.48 -14.29 -7.95
CA TYR A 30 12.68 -13.87 -8.67
C TYR A 30 13.69 -13.25 -7.72
N ARG A 31 13.28 -12.26 -6.92
CA ARG A 31 14.18 -11.60 -5.95
C ARG A 31 14.83 -12.60 -5.00
N LEU A 32 14.04 -13.50 -4.41
CA LEU A 32 14.55 -14.53 -3.51
C LEU A 32 15.56 -15.46 -4.18
N TRP A 33 15.25 -15.87 -5.40
CA TRP A 33 16.13 -16.72 -6.19
C TRP A 33 17.42 -16.01 -6.57
N THR A 34 17.37 -14.70 -6.86
CA THR A 34 18.54 -13.95 -7.34
C THR A 34 19.42 -13.43 -6.22
N SER A 35 18.85 -13.03 -5.07
CA SER A 35 19.63 -12.48 -3.94
C SER A 35 20.12 -13.56 -2.97
N GLY A 36 19.55 -14.77 -3.00
CA GLY A 36 19.88 -15.84 -2.04
C GLY A 36 19.47 -15.52 -0.60
N GLU A 37 18.76 -14.41 -0.39
CA GLU A 37 18.26 -14.01 0.92
C GLU A 37 17.05 -14.85 1.31
N HIS A 38 16.98 -15.25 2.58
CA HIS A 38 15.79 -15.90 3.11
C HIS A 38 14.60 -14.93 3.04
N TYR A 39 13.47 -15.41 2.51
CA TYR A 39 12.22 -14.64 2.55
C TYR A 39 11.73 -14.53 3.98
N THR A 40 11.95 -13.36 4.59
CA THR A 40 11.22 -12.97 5.78
C THR A 40 9.93 -12.31 5.33
N ASP A 41 8.79 -12.94 5.64
CA ASP A 41 7.49 -12.31 5.38
C ASP A 41 7.44 -11.00 6.17
N PRO A 42 7.36 -9.82 5.52
CA PRO A 42 7.33 -8.54 6.22
C PRO A 42 6.09 -8.38 7.10
N GLY A 43 5.15 -9.33 7.03
CA GLY A 43 3.86 -9.26 7.71
C GLY A 43 2.89 -8.34 6.98
N ILE A 44 1.63 -8.41 7.40
CA ILE A 44 0.55 -7.58 6.86
C ILE A 44 0.79 -6.11 7.22
N ASP A 45 1.33 -5.85 8.41
CA ASP A 45 1.51 -4.51 8.97
C ASP A 45 2.47 -3.64 8.15
N VAL A 46 3.60 -4.20 7.71
CA VAL A 46 4.56 -3.47 6.86
C VAL A 46 3.93 -3.11 5.51
N TYR A 47 3.14 -4.01 4.94
CA TYR A 47 2.42 -3.72 3.69
C TYR A 47 1.37 -2.63 3.88
N GLU A 48 0.65 -2.66 5.00
CA GLU A 48 -0.39 -1.68 5.32
C GLU A 48 0.20 -0.28 5.57
N GLN A 49 1.32 -0.18 6.29
CA GLN A 49 2.07 1.07 6.47
C GLN A 49 2.53 1.64 5.12
N GLN A 50 3.23 0.85 4.29
CA GLN A 50 3.68 1.30 2.98
C GLN A 50 2.51 1.74 2.07
N TYR A 51 1.36 1.09 2.20
CA TYR A 51 0.18 1.48 1.45
C TYR A 51 -0.38 2.82 1.94
N ARG A 52 -0.47 3.01 3.25
CA ARG A 52 -0.89 4.28 3.87
C ARG A 52 0.03 5.42 3.42
N ASP A 53 1.34 5.21 3.46
CA ASP A 53 2.34 6.20 3.01
C ASP A 53 2.14 6.57 1.54
N ARG A 54 1.87 5.59 0.67
CA ARG A 54 1.58 5.84 -0.75
C ARG A 54 0.32 6.67 -0.94
N ILE A 55 -0.74 6.39 -0.17
CA ILE A 55 -1.97 7.19 -0.23
C ILE A 55 -1.67 8.62 0.22
N LEU A 56 -1.01 8.81 1.36
CA LEU A 56 -0.69 10.14 1.90
C LEU A 56 0.17 10.94 0.93
N LYS A 57 1.19 10.31 0.33
CA LYS A 57 2.02 10.93 -0.70
C LYS A 57 1.19 11.36 -1.91
N ASN A 58 0.32 10.48 -2.42
CA ASN A 58 -0.55 10.81 -3.54
C ASN A 58 -1.55 11.94 -3.20
N LEU A 59 -2.04 11.98 -1.97
CA LEU A 59 -2.93 13.03 -1.48
C LEU A 59 -2.21 14.38 -1.41
N LYS A 60 -0.97 14.40 -0.88
CA LYS A 60 -0.13 15.61 -0.86
C LYS A 60 0.15 16.13 -2.27
N ILE A 61 0.51 15.26 -3.21
CA ILE A 61 0.74 15.63 -4.61
C ILE A 61 -0.53 16.22 -5.24
N LYS A 62 -1.70 15.60 -4.98
CA LYS A 62 -2.98 16.12 -5.48
C LYS A 62 -3.33 17.49 -4.90
N ALA A 63 -3.10 17.71 -3.59
CA ALA A 63 -3.32 19.02 -2.97
C ALA A 63 -2.44 20.10 -3.61
N GLN A 64 -1.15 19.80 -3.81
CA GLN A 64 -0.21 20.71 -4.45
C GLN A 64 -0.62 21.09 -5.88
N ALA A 65 -1.21 20.15 -6.63
CA ALA A 65 -1.73 20.44 -7.98
C ALA A 65 -2.86 21.48 -8.00
N PHE A 66 -3.55 21.68 -6.88
CA PHE A 66 -4.58 22.71 -6.71
C PHE A 66 -4.09 23.95 -5.93
N GLY A 67 -2.78 24.07 -5.66
CA GLY A 67 -2.24 25.15 -4.84
C GLY A 67 -2.60 25.03 -3.34
N LEU A 68 -2.97 23.83 -2.90
CA LEU A 68 -3.37 23.54 -1.51
C LEU A 68 -2.24 22.79 -0.78
N GLU A 69 -2.16 22.99 0.53
CA GLU A 69 -1.26 22.23 1.41
C GLU A 69 -2.04 21.25 2.28
N LEU A 70 -1.58 20.00 2.34
CA LEU A 70 -2.16 18.98 3.20
C LEU A 70 -1.59 19.11 4.61
N ILE A 71 -2.38 19.66 5.53
CA ILE A 71 -2.03 19.79 6.95
C ILE A 71 -2.66 18.65 7.75
N PRO A 72 -1.88 17.87 8.51
CA PRO A 72 -2.44 16.85 9.40
C PRO A 72 -3.26 17.53 10.50
N ILE A 73 -4.48 17.05 10.72
CA ILE A 73 -5.29 17.50 11.85
C ILE A 73 -4.64 16.90 13.11
N SER A 74 -3.94 17.73 13.90
CA SER A 74 -3.58 17.36 15.27
C SER A 74 -4.89 17.25 16.06
N THR A 75 -5.24 16.05 16.50
CA THR A 75 -6.38 15.84 17.40
C THR A 75 -6.28 16.80 18.60
N PRO A 76 -7.26 17.68 18.82
CA PRO A 76 -7.31 18.44 20.06
C PRO A 76 -7.71 17.50 21.20
N THR A 77 -6.89 17.51 22.25
CA THR A 77 -7.22 17.40 23.68
C THR A 77 -8.45 16.59 24.07
N GLU A 78 -8.22 15.54 24.87
CA GLU A 78 -9.18 14.96 25.80
C GLU A 78 -9.82 16.08 26.65
N CYS A 79 -11.00 16.57 26.28
CA CYS A 79 -11.86 17.32 27.19
C CYS A 79 -12.65 16.30 28.02
N VAL A 80 -12.06 15.85 29.13
CA VAL A 80 -12.80 15.17 30.20
C VAL A 80 -13.67 16.22 30.90
N SER A 81 -14.97 15.97 30.97
CA SER A 81 -15.91 16.62 31.89
C SER A 81 -16.56 15.54 32.75
#